data_AF-A0A413RI75-F1
#
_entry.id   AF-A0A413RI75-F1
#
_cell.length_a   1.000
_cell.length_b   1.000
_cell.length_c   1.000
_cell.angle_alpha   90.00
_cell.angle_beta   90.00
_cell.angle_gamma   90.00
#
_symmetry.space_group_name_H-M   'P 1'
#
loop_
_entity.id
_entity.type
_entity.pdbx_description
1 polymer ?
#
loop_
_entity_poly.entity_id
_entity_poly.type
_entity_poly.pdbx_seq_one_letter_code
_entity_poly.pdbx_strand_id
1 'polypeptide(L)'
;MSHPTHPAVVEAAGALVWRVRTGRLQVALVHRPRYRDWSWPKGKLDPGETIVQAAWREVAEETTHDVVLGIPLPGLEYKISDGRTKRVRYWAAQVAGRQDAAALRARPPVPRASMDEIDQVRWFDVDVAAQRLTRSDDAVPLVHLVEAHRKGRLDTRAVVVARHGRATRRSAWKGTELDRPLTAVGARQATGLVPVLSAFGASRIVSSEWGRCAATVKPYGAAAQVPIEISPLLTEQEHTVSPARVARQLVDLLEWPGDSVLCTHRPVLPTVLDVLAQHARRSVVDAMPTDDPFLEPGEALVAHVAQTAKGPRVVAVERHKPVAA
;
A
#
# COMPACT_ATOMS: atom_id res chain seq x y z
N MET A 1 -38.64 -14.51 -9.50
CA MET A 1 -37.84 -14.61 -8.26
C MET A 1 -36.42 -14.20 -8.60
N SER A 2 -36.00 -13.01 -8.20
CA SER A 2 -34.64 -12.52 -8.42
C SER A 2 -33.69 -13.17 -7.41
N HIS A 3 -32.87 -14.12 -7.85
CA HIS A 3 -31.74 -14.54 -7.03
C HIS A 3 -30.76 -13.38 -6.92
N PRO A 4 -30.39 -12.93 -5.71
CA PRO A 4 -29.28 -12.00 -5.59
C PRO A 4 -28.03 -12.73 -6.07
N THR A 5 -27.46 -12.27 -7.18
CA THR A 5 -26.16 -12.72 -7.67
C THR A 5 -25.11 -12.29 -6.66
N HIS A 6 -24.85 -13.12 -5.65
CA HIS A 6 -23.70 -12.91 -4.78
C HIS A 6 -22.44 -12.91 -5.63
N PRO A 7 -21.48 -12.01 -5.37
CA PRO A 7 -20.23 -12.02 -6.11
C PRO A 7 -19.59 -13.40 -5.98
N ALA A 8 -19.15 -13.95 -7.12
CA ALA A 8 -18.53 -15.28 -7.18
C ALA A 8 -17.25 -15.37 -6.34
N VAL A 9 -16.66 -14.20 -6.00
CA VAL A 9 -15.46 -14.06 -5.19
C VAL A 9 -15.76 -13.22 -3.94
N VAL A 10 -15.34 -13.73 -2.78
CA VAL A 10 -15.30 -13.00 -1.50
C VAL A 10 -13.85 -12.54 -1.30
N GLU A 11 -13.61 -11.24 -1.46
CA GLU A 11 -12.30 -10.65 -1.18
C GLU A 11 -12.07 -10.56 0.33
N ALA A 12 -10.82 -10.77 0.72
CA ALA A 12 -10.33 -10.64 2.08
C ALA A 12 -8.87 -10.17 2.06
N ALA A 13 -8.43 -9.57 3.15
CA ALA A 13 -7.06 -9.13 3.31
C ALA A 13 -6.59 -9.26 4.76
N GLY A 14 -5.28 -9.33 4.91
CA GLY A 14 -4.64 -9.28 6.21
C GLY A 14 -3.13 -9.18 6.09
N ALA A 15 -2.42 -9.49 7.16
CA ALA A 15 -0.97 -9.39 7.16
C ALA A 15 -0.27 -10.41 8.05
N LEU A 16 0.97 -10.73 7.70
CA LEU A 16 1.91 -11.36 8.59
C LEU A 16 2.62 -10.24 9.35
N VAL A 17 2.15 -9.97 10.57
CA VAL A 17 2.78 -8.98 11.45
C VAL A 17 4.07 -9.57 11.99
N TRP A 18 5.21 -8.93 11.71
CA TRP A 18 6.53 -9.45 12.03
C TRP A 18 7.36 -8.46 12.84
N ARG A 19 8.37 -9.00 13.52
CA ARG A 19 9.44 -8.23 14.17
C ARG A 19 10.70 -9.07 14.24
N VAL A 20 11.85 -8.40 14.39
CA VAL A 20 13.08 -9.09 14.79
C VAL A 20 13.32 -8.79 16.27
N ARG A 21 13.36 -9.83 17.11
CA ARG A 21 13.64 -9.71 18.54
C ARG A 21 14.83 -10.60 18.87
N THR A 22 15.86 -10.03 19.51
CA THR A 22 17.08 -10.75 19.88
C THR A 22 17.68 -11.57 18.71
N GLY A 23 17.71 -10.96 17.52
CA GLY A 23 18.23 -11.59 16.29
C GLY A 23 17.33 -12.65 15.65
N ARG A 24 16.13 -12.90 16.19
CA ARG A 24 15.18 -13.89 15.67
C ARG A 24 13.98 -13.22 15.03
N LEU A 25 13.60 -13.71 13.85
CA LEU A 25 12.37 -13.31 13.18
C LEU A 25 11.18 -13.94 13.90
N GLN A 26 10.25 -13.08 14.33
CA GLN A 26 9.02 -13.47 15.00
C GLN A 26 7.81 -12.96 14.22
N VAL A 27 6.71 -13.69 14.31
CA VAL A 27 5.43 -13.33 13.70
C VAL A 27 4.29 -13.44 14.71
N ALA A 28 3.26 -12.61 14.56
CA ALA A 28 2.05 -12.68 15.37
C ALA A 28 1.00 -13.58 14.72
N LEU A 29 0.46 -14.51 15.50
CA LEU A 29 -0.70 -15.33 15.15
C LEU A 29 -1.88 -14.97 16.05
N VAL A 30 -3.08 -15.12 15.51
CA VAL A 30 -4.34 -15.01 16.26
C VAL A 30 -4.97 -16.39 16.43
N HIS A 31 -5.54 -16.63 17.60
CA HIS A 31 -6.33 -17.84 17.88
C HIS A 31 -7.82 -17.50 17.81
N ARG A 32 -8.60 -18.38 17.16
CA ARG A 32 -10.04 -18.21 17.00
C ARG A 32 -10.79 -19.27 17.79
N PRO A 33 -11.49 -18.94 18.90
CA PRO A 33 -12.17 -19.92 19.76
C PRO A 33 -13.16 -20.80 19.01
N ARG A 34 -13.93 -20.19 18.09
CA ARG A 34 -14.95 -20.87 17.29
C ARG A 34 -14.40 -22.04 16.47
N TYR A 35 -13.17 -21.90 15.95
CA TYR A 35 -12.53 -22.90 15.09
C TYR A 35 -11.43 -23.68 15.82
N ARG A 36 -11.01 -23.19 16.99
CA ARG A 36 -9.86 -23.68 17.77
C ARG A 36 -8.60 -23.76 16.91
N ASP A 37 -8.38 -22.73 16.10
CA ASP A 37 -7.29 -22.68 15.13
C ASP A 37 -6.41 -21.45 15.32
N TRP A 38 -5.15 -21.57 14.88
CA TRP A 38 -4.21 -20.46 14.78
C TRP A 38 -4.04 -20.09 13.31
N SER A 39 -4.18 -18.81 13.01
CA SER A 39 -4.03 -18.28 11.65
C SER A 39 -3.46 -16.87 11.64
N TRP A 40 -3.21 -16.34 10.45
CA TRP A 40 -2.91 -14.93 10.25
C TRP A 40 -4.12 -14.06 10.51
N PRO A 41 -3.92 -12.84 11.05
CA PRO A 41 -5.00 -11.88 11.16
C PRO A 41 -5.46 -11.42 9.77
N LYS A 42 -6.78 -11.49 9.51
CA LYS A 42 -7.40 -11.25 8.20
C LYS A 42 -8.93 -11.38 8.26
N GLY A 43 -9.60 -10.49 7.54
CA GLY A 43 -11.04 -10.56 7.32
C GLY A 43 -11.47 -9.99 5.97
N LYS A 44 -12.77 -9.75 5.84
CA LYS A 44 -13.40 -9.45 4.54
C LYS A 44 -13.34 -7.95 4.29
N LEU A 45 -13.35 -7.57 3.02
CA LEU A 45 -13.49 -6.16 2.66
C LEU A 45 -14.91 -5.71 2.96
N ASP A 46 -15.02 -4.53 3.57
CA ASP A 46 -16.27 -3.82 3.71
C ASP A 46 -16.68 -3.10 2.42
N PRO A 47 -17.98 -2.77 2.25
CA PRO A 47 -18.42 -1.97 1.12
C PRO A 47 -17.68 -0.63 1.05
N GLY A 48 -17.09 -0.33 -0.11
CA GLY A 48 -16.34 0.92 -0.31
C GLY A 48 -14.88 0.88 0.14
N GLU A 49 -14.42 -0.25 0.68
CA GLU A 49 -13.08 -0.41 1.24
C GLU A 49 -12.04 -0.81 0.18
N THR A 50 -10.82 -0.27 0.28
CA THR A 50 -9.68 -0.76 -0.53
C THR A 50 -9.08 -2.02 0.09
N ILE A 51 -8.47 -2.88 -0.72
CA ILE A 51 -7.87 -4.13 -0.22
C ILE A 51 -6.80 -3.92 0.87
N VAL A 52 -6.01 -2.86 0.76
CA VAL A 52 -4.99 -2.51 1.77
C VAL A 52 -5.60 -1.88 3.02
N GLN A 53 -6.75 -1.22 2.88
CA GLN A 53 -7.52 -0.73 4.01
C GLN A 53 -8.05 -1.88 4.86
N ALA A 54 -8.65 -2.88 4.22
CA ALA A 54 -9.05 -4.11 4.89
C ALA A 54 -7.85 -4.76 5.59
N ALA A 55 -6.68 -4.83 4.94
CA ALA A 55 -5.50 -5.45 5.53
C ALA A 55 -5.08 -4.80 6.87
N TRP A 56 -4.95 -3.47 6.92
CA TRP A 56 -4.52 -2.81 8.17
C TRP A 56 -5.65 -2.73 9.20
N ARG A 57 -6.92 -2.61 8.76
CA ARG A 57 -8.09 -2.59 9.64
C ARG A 57 -8.22 -3.93 10.36
N GLU A 58 -8.26 -5.03 9.62
CA GLU A 58 -8.44 -6.38 10.17
C GLU A 58 -7.29 -6.75 11.14
N VAL A 59 -6.07 -6.35 10.84
CA VAL A 59 -4.95 -6.53 11.78
C VAL A 59 -5.17 -5.73 13.06
N ALA A 60 -5.61 -4.48 12.98
CA ALA A 60 -5.90 -3.67 14.15
C ALA A 60 -7.09 -4.22 14.96
N GLU A 61 -8.15 -4.69 14.30
CA GLU A 61 -9.32 -5.32 14.95
C GLU A 61 -8.92 -6.58 15.72
N GLU A 62 -8.23 -7.51 15.06
CA GLU A 62 -7.96 -8.84 15.60
C GLU A 62 -6.74 -8.87 16.53
N THR A 63 -5.77 -7.96 16.36
CA THR A 63 -4.53 -7.97 17.15
C THR A 63 -4.40 -6.82 18.13
N THR A 64 -5.23 -5.78 18.03
CA THR A 64 -5.08 -4.49 18.74
C THR A 64 -3.80 -3.71 18.42
N HIS A 65 -3.04 -4.14 17.41
CA HIS A 65 -1.84 -3.43 16.95
C HIS A 65 -2.15 -2.65 15.67
N ASP A 66 -1.89 -1.36 15.70
CA ASP A 66 -1.75 -0.58 14.48
C ASP A 66 -0.50 -1.04 13.72
N VAL A 67 -0.61 -1.18 12.40
CA VAL A 67 0.50 -1.64 11.55
C VAL A 67 0.72 -0.74 10.35
N VAL A 68 1.94 -0.77 9.82
CA VAL A 68 2.29 -0.29 8.47
C VAL A 68 2.62 -1.49 7.60
N LEU A 69 2.05 -1.51 6.39
CA LEU A 69 2.26 -2.57 5.41
C LEU A 69 3.61 -2.39 4.71
N GLY A 70 4.33 -3.50 4.54
CA GLY A 70 5.51 -3.62 3.69
C GLY A 70 5.22 -4.45 2.45
N ILE A 71 6.17 -5.27 2.02
CA ILE A 71 6.05 -6.05 0.77
C ILE A 71 4.77 -6.91 0.70
N PRO A 72 4.15 -7.05 -0.48
CA PRO A 72 3.09 -8.02 -0.69
C PRO A 72 3.64 -9.45 -0.57
N LEU A 73 2.84 -10.34 0.01
CA LEU A 73 3.12 -11.76 0.14
C LEU A 73 2.13 -12.58 -0.70
N PRO A 74 2.43 -13.84 -1.01
CA PRO A 74 1.48 -14.71 -1.68
C PRO A 74 0.14 -14.77 -0.94
N GLY A 75 -0.94 -14.52 -1.68
CA GLY A 75 -2.31 -14.69 -1.20
C GLY A 75 -2.76 -16.15 -1.26
N LEU A 76 -4.00 -16.39 -0.81
CA LEU A 76 -4.65 -17.70 -0.86
C LEU A 76 -5.99 -17.60 -1.58
N GLU A 77 -6.33 -18.62 -2.37
CA GLU A 77 -7.63 -18.76 -3.00
C GLU A 77 -8.20 -20.15 -2.71
N TYR A 78 -9.41 -20.22 -2.15
CA TYR A 78 -10.05 -21.49 -1.83
C TYR A 78 -11.58 -21.38 -1.85
N LYS A 79 -12.28 -22.51 -2.04
CA LYS A 79 -13.74 -22.56 -1.99
C LYS A 79 -14.25 -22.53 -0.56
N ILE A 80 -15.29 -21.74 -0.30
CA ILE A 80 -16.02 -21.74 0.96
C ILE A 80 -17.30 -22.57 0.85
N SER A 81 -17.93 -22.88 1.97
CA SER A 81 -19.04 -23.84 2.08
C SER A 81 -20.26 -23.52 1.21
N ASP A 82 -20.45 -22.26 0.84
CA ASP A 82 -21.52 -21.80 -0.05
C ASP A 82 -21.14 -21.81 -1.55
N GLY A 83 -20.00 -22.40 -1.91
CA GLY A 83 -19.54 -22.56 -3.29
C GLY A 83 -18.78 -21.36 -3.88
N ARG A 84 -18.77 -20.21 -3.19
CA ARG A 84 -17.98 -19.04 -3.62
C ARG A 84 -16.49 -19.28 -3.45
N THR A 85 -15.68 -18.55 -4.21
CA THR A 85 -14.22 -18.51 -4.01
C THR A 85 -13.88 -17.42 -3.00
N LYS A 86 -13.21 -17.75 -1.90
CA LYS A 86 -12.60 -16.76 -1.03
C LYS A 86 -11.17 -16.49 -1.50
N ARG A 87 -10.84 -15.22 -1.69
CA ARG A 87 -9.50 -14.75 -2.07
C ARG A 87 -8.95 -13.86 -0.98
N VAL A 88 -7.81 -14.25 -0.42
CA VAL A 88 -7.12 -13.52 0.65
C VAL A 88 -5.83 -12.95 0.11
N ARG A 89 -5.58 -11.66 0.30
CA ARG A 89 -4.29 -11.03 0.04
C ARG A 89 -3.55 -10.78 1.34
N TYR A 90 -2.24 -11.00 1.34
CA TYR A 90 -1.40 -10.81 2.51
C TYR A 90 -0.27 -9.83 2.22
N TRP A 91 0.09 -9.07 3.23
CA TRP A 91 1.30 -8.24 3.26
C TRP A 91 2.18 -8.66 4.43
N ALA A 92 3.48 -8.43 4.32
CA ALA A 92 4.30 -8.30 5.51
C ALA A 92 3.91 -6.98 6.20
N ALA A 93 3.85 -6.95 7.53
CA ALA A 93 3.53 -5.72 8.24
C ALA A 93 4.36 -5.59 9.53
N GLN A 94 4.70 -4.36 9.87
CA GLN A 94 5.35 -4.03 11.15
C GLN A 94 4.36 -3.30 12.05
N VAL A 95 4.46 -3.53 13.36
CA VAL A 95 3.73 -2.72 14.34
C VAL A 95 4.19 -1.27 14.20
N ALA A 96 3.24 -0.37 14.04
CA ALA A 96 3.49 1.05 13.82
C ALA A 96 4.19 1.67 15.03
N GLY A 97 5.22 2.48 14.77
CA GLY A 97 6.00 3.20 15.76
C GLY A 97 5.74 4.71 15.74
N ARG A 98 6.62 5.46 16.40
CA ARG A 98 6.53 6.94 16.45
C ARG A 98 6.67 7.58 15.06
N GLN A 99 7.49 6.99 14.20
CA GLN A 99 7.70 7.46 12.82
C GLN A 99 6.41 7.39 11.98
N ASP A 100 5.48 6.51 12.33
CA ASP A 100 4.25 6.26 11.58
C ASP A 100 3.06 7.11 12.06
N ALA A 101 3.26 7.96 13.08
CA ALA A 101 2.19 8.71 13.73
C ALA A 101 1.38 9.57 12.76
N ALA A 102 2.00 10.10 11.70
CA ALA A 102 1.30 10.84 10.65
C ALA A 102 0.30 9.96 9.90
N ALA A 103 0.71 8.77 9.48
CA ALA A 103 -0.16 7.83 8.81
C ALA A 103 -1.30 7.34 9.71
N LEU A 104 -1.05 7.12 11.01
CA LEU A 104 -2.09 6.71 11.95
C LEU A 104 -3.15 7.79 12.19
N ARG A 105 -2.77 9.08 12.26
CA ARG A 105 -3.73 10.19 12.38
C ARG A 105 -4.73 10.26 11.22
N ALA A 106 -4.33 9.79 10.04
CA ALA A 106 -5.19 9.76 8.86
C ALA A 106 -6.20 8.60 8.87
N ARG A 107 -6.12 7.67 9.82
CA ARG A 107 -7.01 6.50 9.91
C ARG A 107 -8.17 6.77 10.85
N PRO A 108 -9.39 6.29 10.53
CA PRO A 108 -10.48 6.26 11.49
C PRO A 108 -10.16 5.31 12.66
N PRO A 109 -10.78 5.49 13.83
CA PRO A 109 -10.71 4.52 14.91
C PRO A 109 -11.20 3.15 14.44
N VAL A 110 -10.51 2.10 14.89
CA VAL A 110 -10.83 0.72 14.55
C VAL A 110 -11.37 0.01 15.80
N PRO A 111 -12.54 -0.66 15.72
CA PRO A 111 -13.06 -1.42 16.84
C PRO A 111 -12.15 -2.63 17.15
N ARG A 112 -12.30 -3.24 18.32
CA ARG A 112 -11.61 -4.50 18.63
C ARG A 112 -12.53 -5.67 18.33
N ALA A 113 -11.97 -6.75 17.81
CA ALA A 113 -12.67 -8.02 17.71
C ALA A 113 -13.16 -8.48 19.10
N SER A 114 -14.30 -9.17 19.14
CA SER A 114 -14.82 -9.69 20.40
C SER A 114 -14.01 -10.91 20.86
N MET A 115 -14.09 -11.23 22.16
CA MET A 115 -13.44 -12.44 22.70
C MET A 115 -14.01 -13.75 22.12
N ASP A 116 -15.20 -13.72 21.51
CA ASP A 116 -15.79 -14.86 20.81
C ASP A 116 -15.17 -15.08 19.42
N GLU A 117 -14.56 -14.03 18.86
CA GLU A 117 -13.89 -14.04 17.56
C GLU A 117 -12.40 -14.33 17.71
N ILE A 118 -11.70 -13.51 18.51
CA ILE A 118 -10.28 -13.66 18.84
C ILE A 118 -10.10 -13.61 20.35
N ASP A 119 -9.63 -14.70 20.96
CA ASP A 119 -9.33 -14.73 22.40
C ASP A 119 -7.83 -14.53 22.70
N GLN A 120 -6.94 -14.78 21.72
CA GLN A 120 -5.50 -14.70 21.93
C GLN A 120 -4.75 -14.19 20.71
N VAL A 121 -3.73 -13.37 21.00
CA VAL A 121 -2.71 -12.92 20.06
C VAL A 121 -1.35 -13.29 20.63
N ARG A 122 -0.54 -14.03 19.89
CA ARG A 122 0.78 -14.48 20.37
C ARG A 122 1.86 -14.31 19.32
N TRP A 123 3.04 -13.95 19.79
CA TRP A 123 4.26 -13.88 18.99
C TRP A 123 5.02 -15.20 19.06
N PHE A 124 5.43 -15.71 17.90
CA PHE A 124 6.18 -16.95 17.78
C PHE A 124 7.43 -16.74 16.90
N ASP A 125 8.51 -17.44 17.21
CA ASP A 125 9.60 -17.64 16.26
C ASP A 125 9.04 -18.36 15.02
N VAL A 126 9.56 -18.07 13.82
CA VAL A 126 8.95 -18.52 12.55
C VAL A 126 8.87 -20.05 12.38
N ASP A 127 9.81 -20.80 12.95
CA ASP A 127 9.80 -22.26 12.97
C ASP A 127 8.66 -22.82 13.85
N VAL A 128 8.41 -22.19 15.00
CA VAL A 128 7.28 -22.51 15.87
C VAL A 128 5.96 -22.08 15.23
N ALA A 129 5.92 -20.91 14.59
CA ALA A 129 4.74 -20.43 13.89
C ALA A 129 4.30 -21.41 12.79
N ALA A 130 5.26 -21.93 12.00
CA ALA A 130 4.99 -22.91 10.96
C ALA A 130 4.32 -24.19 11.49
N GLN A 131 4.66 -24.62 12.71
CA GLN A 131 4.03 -25.78 13.37
C GLN A 131 2.66 -25.47 13.99
N ARG A 132 2.40 -24.20 14.30
CA ARG A 132 1.15 -23.74 14.95
C ARG A 132 0.03 -23.48 13.97
N LEU A 133 0.35 -23.04 12.76
CA LEU A 133 -0.63 -22.78 11.71
C LEU A 133 -1.46 -24.02 11.45
N THR A 134 -2.78 -23.89 11.63
CA THR A 134 -3.69 -25.04 11.54
C THR A 134 -3.98 -25.43 10.09
N ARG A 135 -3.99 -24.44 9.18
CA ARG A 135 -4.12 -24.70 7.73
C ARG A 135 -2.72 -24.74 7.12
N SER A 136 -2.42 -25.82 6.39
CA SER A 136 -1.13 -25.98 5.70
C SER A 136 -0.84 -24.82 4.73
N ASP A 137 -1.87 -24.33 4.05
CA ASP A 137 -1.73 -23.27 3.05
C ASP A 137 -1.30 -21.93 3.67
N ASP A 138 -1.59 -21.70 4.96
CA ASP A 138 -1.15 -20.47 5.64
C ASP A 138 0.39 -20.44 5.82
N ALA A 139 1.10 -21.56 5.61
CA ALA A 139 2.56 -21.59 5.59
C ALA A 139 3.16 -20.95 4.33
N VAL A 140 2.42 -20.84 3.23
CA VAL A 140 2.91 -20.27 1.95
C VAL A 140 3.41 -18.83 2.11
N PRO A 141 2.64 -17.87 2.65
CA PRO A 141 3.15 -16.52 2.89
C PRO A 141 4.31 -16.48 3.89
N LEU A 142 4.35 -17.39 4.87
CA LEU A 142 5.44 -17.47 5.85
C LEU A 142 6.78 -17.80 5.20
N VAL A 143 6.80 -18.77 4.28
CA VAL A 143 8.02 -19.14 3.54
C VAL A 143 8.58 -17.93 2.79
N HIS A 144 7.72 -17.14 2.15
CA HIS A 144 8.13 -15.95 1.42
C HIS A 144 8.63 -14.83 2.35
N LEU A 145 7.99 -14.65 3.50
CA LEU A 145 8.43 -13.71 4.53
C LEU A 145 9.82 -14.07 5.07
N VAL A 146 10.06 -15.34 5.40
CA VAL A 146 11.37 -15.85 5.86
C VAL A 146 12.43 -15.65 4.79
N GLU A 147 12.11 -15.94 3.53
CA GLU A 147 13.05 -15.78 2.42
C GLU A 147 13.38 -14.31 2.14
N ALA A 148 12.38 -13.42 2.25
CA ALA A 148 12.60 -11.98 2.15
C ALA A 148 13.50 -11.47 3.28
N HIS A 149 13.30 -11.95 4.52
CA HIS A 149 14.14 -11.59 5.66
C HIS A 149 15.58 -12.04 5.46
N ARG A 150 15.79 -13.31 5.10
CA ARG A 150 17.12 -13.90 4.83
C ARG A 150 17.89 -13.14 3.75
N LYS A 151 17.18 -12.62 2.75
CA LYS A 151 17.75 -11.84 1.65
C LYS A 151 17.93 -10.35 1.96
N GLY A 152 17.56 -9.87 3.16
CA GLY A 152 17.60 -8.45 3.53
C GLY A 152 16.61 -7.60 2.73
N ARG A 153 15.41 -8.14 2.45
CA ARG A 153 14.37 -7.50 1.60
C ARG A 153 13.01 -7.38 2.29
N LEU A 154 12.93 -7.75 3.57
CA LEU A 154 11.67 -7.70 4.32
C LEU A 154 11.43 -6.33 4.97
N ASP A 155 12.50 -5.72 5.49
CA ASP A 155 12.45 -4.39 6.09
C ASP A 155 12.52 -3.33 5.00
N THR A 156 11.37 -2.73 4.69
CA THR A 156 11.19 -1.83 3.56
C THR A 156 10.41 -0.61 3.97
N ARG A 157 10.75 0.53 3.37
CA ARG A 157 9.88 1.72 3.32
C ARG A 157 9.22 1.84 1.96
N ALA A 158 8.15 2.62 1.88
CA ALA A 158 7.41 2.88 0.66
C ALA A 158 7.81 4.19 -0.01
N VAL A 159 8.00 4.14 -1.32
CA VAL A 159 7.92 5.31 -2.20
C VAL A 159 6.68 5.13 -3.07
N VAL A 160 5.63 5.88 -2.76
CA VAL A 160 4.34 5.80 -3.45
C VAL A 160 4.31 6.82 -4.59
N VAL A 161 4.11 6.36 -5.83
CA VAL A 161 3.93 7.20 -7.00
C VAL A 161 2.43 7.29 -7.31
N ALA A 162 1.82 8.44 -7.06
CA ALA A 162 0.41 8.69 -7.35
C ALA A 162 0.25 9.49 -8.64
N ARG A 163 -0.59 9.01 -9.56
CA ARG A 163 -1.08 9.85 -10.66
C ARG A 163 -2.21 10.72 -10.14
N HIS A 164 -2.21 12.01 -10.49
CA HIS A 164 -3.30 12.91 -10.09
C HIS A 164 -4.69 12.35 -10.47
N GLY A 165 -5.70 12.69 -9.68
CA GLY A 165 -7.09 12.33 -9.92
C GLY A 165 -7.65 12.91 -11.23
N ARG A 166 -8.82 12.43 -11.65
CA ARG A 166 -9.45 12.91 -12.89
C ARG A 166 -9.67 14.43 -12.85
N ALA A 167 -8.99 15.14 -13.74
CA ALA A 167 -9.09 16.59 -13.90
C ALA A 167 -10.00 17.00 -15.06
N THR A 168 -10.48 18.25 -15.03
CA THR A 168 -11.27 18.84 -16.12
C THR A 168 -10.51 18.71 -17.45
N ARG A 169 -11.22 18.40 -18.54
CA ARG A 169 -10.59 18.27 -19.87
C ARG A 169 -9.96 19.59 -20.28
N ARG A 170 -8.78 19.54 -20.92
CA ARG A 170 -8.06 20.73 -21.42
C ARG A 170 -8.95 21.61 -22.29
N SER A 171 -9.68 21.02 -23.23
CA SER A 171 -10.59 21.74 -24.14
C SER A 171 -11.78 22.43 -23.45
N ALA A 172 -12.12 22.01 -22.23
CA ALA A 172 -13.23 22.58 -21.46
C ALA A 172 -12.75 23.58 -20.38
N TRP A 173 -11.43 23.78 -20.26
CA TRP A 173 -10.84 24.65 -19.25
C TRP A 173 -10.39 25.98 -19.87
N LYS A 174 -10.86 27.09 -19.30
CA LYS A 174 -10.56 28.45 -19.80
C LYS A 174 -9.38 29.12 -19.11
N GLY A 175 -8.84 28.51 -18.05
CA GLY A 175 -7.68 29.02 -17.31
C GLY A 175 -6.36 28.39 -17.77
N THR A 176 -5.33 28.52 -16.94
CA THR A 176 -3.99 27.96 -17.20
C THR A 176 -3.91 26.49 -16.76
N GLU A 177 -2.87 25.76 -17.19
CA GLU A 177 -2.62 24.40 -16.68
C GLU A 177 -2.33 24.37 -15.17
N LEU A 178 -1.76 25.46 -14.64
CA LEU A 178 -1.46 25.61 -13.22
C LEU A 178 -2.71 25.45 -12.37
N ASP A 179 -3.82 26.05 -12.79
CA ASP A 179 -5.06 26.10 -12.00
C ASP A 179 -6.11 25.08 -12.43
N ARG A 180 -5.81 24.22 -13.41
CA ARG A 180 -6.79 23.26 -13.94
C ARG A 180 -7.23 22.27 -12.85
N PRO A 181 -8.51 22.27 -12.44
CA PRO A 181 -8.93 21.58 -11.22
C PRO A 181 -9.24 20.10 -11.45
N LEU A 182 -9.35 19.38 -10.33
CA LEU A 182 -9.98 18.07 -10.29
C LEU A 182 -11.48 18.19 -10.63
N THR A 183 -12.02 17.16 -11.27
CA THR A 183 -13.47 16.94 -11.36
C THR A 183 -14.01 16.40 -10.03
N ALA A 184 -15.34 16.34 -9.87
CA ALA A 184 -15.96 15.68 -8.71
C ALA A 184 -15.51 14.21 -8.55
N VAL A 185 -15.33 13.47 -9.67
CA VAL A 185 -14.77 12.12 -9.64
C VAL A 185 -13.32 12.14 -9.13
N GLY A 186 -12.51 13.08 -9.62
CA GLY A 186 -11.12 13.24 -9.18
C GLY A 186 -11.01 13.59 -7.69
N ALA A 187 -11.92 14.40 -7.16
CA ALA A 187 -11.98 14.70 -5.73
C ALA A 187 -12.28 13.45 -4.89
N ARG A 188 -13.19 12.58 -5.34
CA ARG A 188 -13.48 11.31 -4.63
C ARG A 188 -12.33 10.32 -4.73
N GLN A 189 -11.63 10.29 -5.86
CA GLN A 189 -10.37 9.52 -5.99
C GLN A 189 -9.30 10.02 -5.01
N ALA A 190 -9.17 11.34 -4.83
CA ALA A 190 -8.25 11.94 -3.87
C ALA A 190 -8.57 11.52 -2.43
N THR A 191 -9.86 11.52 -2.05
CA THR A 191 -10.30 11.01 -0.74
C THR A 191 -10.02 9.51 -0.59
N GLY A 192 -10.30 8.70 -1.60
CA GLY A 192 -10.04 7.26 -1.57
C GLY A 192 -8.55 6.89 -1.52
N LEU A 193 -7.66 7.85 -1.80
CA LEU A 193 -6.22 7.64 -1.72
C LEU A 193 -5.72 7.70 -0.26
N VAL A 194 -6.46 8.37 0.64
CA VAL A 194 -6.13 8.48 2.07
C VAL A 194 -5.84 7.12 2.73
N PRO A 195 -6.76 6.13 2.67
CA PRO A 195 -6.52 4.83 3.30
C PRO A 195 -5.38 4.02 2.66
N VAL A 196 -5.05 4.30 1.39
CA VAL A 196 -3.91 3.67 0.69
C VAL A 196 -2.61 4.26 1.22
N LEU A 197 -2.46 5.58 1.23
CA LEU A 197 -1.23 6.23 1.70
C LEU A 197 -1.00 5.98 3.20
N SER A 198 -2.06 5.96 4.01
CA SER A 198 -1.94 5.62 5.42
C SER A 198 -1.48 4.17 5.62
N ALA A 199 -1.85 3.23 4.75
CA ALA A 199 -1.46 1.82 4.89
C ALA A 199 0.06 1.64 4.83
N PHE A 200 0.76 2.48 4.07
CA PHE A 200 2.21 2.40 3.83
C PHE A 200 3.01 3.49 4.56
N GLY A 201 2.47 4.07 5.63
CA GLY A 201 3.26 4.91 6.55
C GLY A 201 3.64 6.31 6.04
N ALA A 202 3.11 6.77 4.89
CA ALA A 202 3.59 7.96 4.20
C ALA A 202 3.71 9.20 5.11
N SER A 203 4.93 9.69 5.33
CA SER A 203 5.22 10.81 6.23
C SER A 203 5.76 12.04 5.51
N ARG A 204 6.03 11.91 4.20
CA ARG A 204 6.46 13.00 3.32
C ARG A 204 5.63 13.03 2.04
N ILE A 205 5.20 14.21 1.63
CA ILE A 205 4.36 14.40 0.44
C ILE A 205 5.06 15.36 -0.50
N VAL A 206 5.41 14.90 -1.70
CA VAL A 206 5.92 15.74 -2.80
C VAL A 206 4.89 15.74 -3.93
N SER A 207 4.59 16.92 -4.47
CA SER A 207 3.58 17.08 -5.52
C SER A 207 4.06 18.03 -6.60
N SER A 208 3.68 17.77 -7.85
CA SER A 208 3.76 18.80 -8.89
C SER A 208 2.97 20.05 -8.49
N GLU A 209 3.47 21.22 -8.89
CA GLU A 209 2.85 22.54 -8.63
C GLU A 209 1.48 22.73 -9.30
N TRP A 210 1.17 21.96 -10.35
CA TRP A 210 -0.13 22.05 -10.99
C TRP A 210 -1.23 21.60 -10.02
N GLY A 211 -2.25 22.44 -9.85
CA GLY A 211 -3.24 22.37 -8.79
C GLY A 211 -3.95 21.03 -8.66
N ARG A 212 -4.15 20.30 -9.76
CA ARG A 212 -4.71 18.93 -9.75
C ARG A 212 -3.84 17.91 -8.99
N CYS A 213 -2.52 18.01 -9.05
CA CYS A 213 -1.62 17.12 -8.30
C CYS A 213 -1.72 17.45 -6.81
N ALA A 214 -1.56 18.72 -6.44
CA ALA A 214 -1.67 19.15 -5.06
C ALA A 214 -3.04 18.79 -4.45
N ALA A 215 -4.12 19.03 -5.20
CA ALA A 215 -5.48 18.67 -4.79
C ALA A 215 -5.71 17.16 -4.64
N THR A 216 -4.93 16.31 -5.34
CA THR A 216 -5.06 14.84 -5.22
C THR A 216 -4.52 14.32 -3.89
N VAL A 217 -3.43 14.90 -3.38
CA VAL A 217 -2.83 14.49 -2.11
C VAL A 217 -3.30 15.33 -0.92
N LYS A 218 -4.00 16.44 -1.16
CA LYS A 218 -4.52 17.34 -0.13
C LYS A 218 -5.38 16.66 0.95
N PRO A 219 -6.32 15.74 0.63
CA PRO A 219 -7.08 15.05 1.66
C PRO A 219 -6.18 14.28 2.65
N TYR A 220 -5.17 13.59 2.13
CA TYR A 220 -4.21 12.87 2.96
C TYR A 220 -3.33 13.81 3.78
N GLY A 221 -2.76 14.85 3.15
CA GLY A 221 -1.92 15.84 3.85
C GLY A 221 -2.67 16.52 5.00
N ALA A 222 -3.96 16.82 4.83
CA ALA A 222 -4.80 17.36 5.89
C ALA A 222 -5.05 16.34 7.03
N ALA A 223 -5.44 15.11 6.69
CA ALA A 223 -5.74 14.07 7.68
C ALA A 223 -4.50 13.61 8.47
N ALA A 224 -3.36 13.45 7.79
CA ALA A 224 -2.08 13.06 8.38
C ALA A 224 -1.36 14.23 9.06
N GLN A 225 -1.80 15.48 8.80
CA GLN A 225 -1.12 16.72 9.18
C GLN A 225 0.33 16.77 8.65
N VAL A 226 0.49 16.41 7.37
CA VAL A 226 1.77 16.41 6.66
C VAL A 226 1.73 17.50 5.59
N PRO A 227 2.69 18.44 5.58
CA PRO A 227 2.74 19.48 4.57
C PRO A 227 3.03 18.89 3.19
N ILE A 228 2.51 19.54 2.15
CA ILE A 228 2.76 19.18 0.75
C ILE A 228 3.94 20.00 0.26
N GLU A 229 5.05 19.32 -0.06
CA GLU A 229 6.19 19.93 -0.74
C GLU A 229 5.85 20.09 -2.22
N ILE A 230 5.77 21.34 -2.67
CA ILE A 230 5.48 21.67 -4.07
C ILE A 230 6.77 21.69 -4.87
N SER A 231 6.81 20.93 -5.97
CA SER A 231 7.94 20.87 -6.89
C SER A 231 7.53 21.31 -8.31
N PRO A 232 8.07 22.44 -8.80
CA PRO A 232 7.87 22.90 -10.18
C PRO A 232 8.44 21.93 -11.22
N LEU A 233 9.49 21.19 -10.86
CA LEU A 233 10.22 20.30 -11.76
C LEU A 233 9.41 19.06 -12.16
N LEU A 234 8.28 18.77 -11.49
CA LEU A 234 7.42 17.61 -11.75
C LEU A 234 6.28 17.89 -12.75
N THR A 235 6.25 19.07 -13.38
CA THR A 235 5.25 19.40 -14.40
C THR A 235 5.54 18.68 -15.71
N GLU A 236 4.52 18.53 -16.57
CA GLU A 236 4.73 17.96 -17.92
C GLU A 236 5.66 18.85 -18.77
N GLN A 237 5.61 20.17 -18.53
CA GLN A 237 6.46 21.15 -19.22
C GLN A 237 7.93 20.99 -18.83
N GLU A 238 8.23 21.01 -17.52
CA GLU A 238 9.61 20.86 -17.04
C GLU A 238 10.18 19.48 -17.35
N HIS A 239 9.34 18.44 -17.33
CA HIS A 239 9.74 17.10 -17.75
C HIS A 239 10.16 17.06 -19.22
N THR A 240 9.46 17.79 -20.11
CA THR A 240 9.85 17.89 -21.53
C THR A 240 11.21 18.59 -21.69
N VAL A 241 11.52 19.59 -20.86
CA VAL A 241 12.79 20.32 -20.88
C VAL A 241 13.93 19.47 -20.33
N SER A 242 13.73 18.80 -19.20
CA SER A 242 14.77 18.00 -18.56
C SER A 242 14.22 16.82 -17.75
N PRO A 243 14.04 15.64 -18.39
CA PRO A 243 13.68 14.41 -17.68
C PRO A 243 14.66 14.05 -16.55
N ALA A 244 15.94 14.41 -16.71
CA ALA A 244 16.98 14.17 -15.71
C ALA A 244 16.70 14.84 -14.35
N ARG A 245 16.04 16.01 -14.33
CA ARG A 245 15.66 16.68 -13.08
C ARG A 245 14.54 15.95 -12.33
N VAL A 246 13.57 15.40 -13.07
CA VAL A 246 12.54 14.51 -12.51
C VAL A 246 13.20 13.25 -11.96
N ALA A 247 14.12 12.65 -12.72
CA ALA A 247 14.84 11.46 -12.29
C ALA A 247 15.60 11.70 -10.97
N ARG A 248 16.28 12.84 -10.83
CA ARG A 248 16.98 13.20 -9.59
C ARG A 248 16.03 13.30 -8.39
N GLN A 249 14.86 13.91 -8.53
CA GLN A 249 13.89 13.96 -7.45
C GLN A 249 13.41 12.57 -7.01
N LEU A 250 13.19 11.65 -7.95
CA LEU A 250 12.83 10.29 -7.56
C LEU A 250 14.01 9.60 -6.85
N VAL A 251 15.25 9.82 -7.27
CA VAL A 251 16.43 9.34 -6.55
C VAL A 251 16.48 9.90 -5.14
N ASP A 252 16.20 11.19 -4.94
CA ASP A 252 16.17 11.78 -3.59
C ASP A 252 15.09 11.15 -2.70
N LEU A 253 13.92 10.79 -3.26
CA LEU A 253 12.88 10.03 -2.54
C LEU A 253 13.29 8.57 -2.28
N LEU A 254 14.00 7.96 -3.23
CA LEU A 254 14.63 6.66 -3.03
C LEU A 254 15.78 6.72 -2.04
N GLU A 255 16.35 7.86 -1.67
CA GLU A 255 17.40 7.98 -0.65
C GLU A 255 16.83 8.42 0.71
N TRP A 256 15.67 9.06 0.73
CA TRP A 256 14.96 9.48 1.94
C TRP A 256 14.65 8.28 2.87
N PRO A 257 15.00 8.32 4.17
CA PRO A 257 14.86 7.18 5.07
C PRO A 257 13.42 6.83 5.49
N GLY A 258 12.42 7.66 5.17
CA GLY A 258 11.02 7.42 5.54
C GLY A 258 10.11 7.11 4.36
N ASP A 259 8.85 6.82 4.66
CA ASP A 259 7.83 6.58 3.65
C ASP A 259 7.37 7.89 3.00
N SER A 260 7.18 7.89 1.68
CA SER A 260 6.87 9.10 0.92
C SER A 260 5.84 8.86 -0.17
N VAL A 261 5.17 9.94 -0.59
CA VAL A 261 4.34 9.96 -1.80
C VAL A 261 4.82 11.04 -2.77
N LEU A 262 4.84 10.72 -4.05
CA LEU A 262 5.09 11.59 -5.19
C LEU A 262 3.81 11.69 -6.04
N CYS A 263 3.18 12.86 -6.11
CA CYS A 263 2.05 13.08 -7.02
C CYS A 263 2.48 13.75 -8.33
N THR A 264 2.22 13.09 -9.46
CA THR A 264 2.68 13.55 -10.78
C THR A 264 1.67 13.25 -11.91
N HIS A 265 2.08 13.48 -13.16
CA HIS A 265 1.28 13.40 -14.38
C HIS A 265 1.65 12.19 -15.22
N ARG A 266 0.71 11.73 -16.06
CA ARG A 266 0.93 10.61 -16.98
C ARG A 266 2.21 10.74 -17.83
N PRO A 267 2.50 11.88 -18.49
CA PRO A 267 3.71 12.01 -19.31
C PRO A 267 5.03 11.89 -18.54
N VAL A 268 5.00 12.11 -17.22
CA VAL A 268 6.19 12.05 -16.35
C VAL A 268 6.44 10.60 -15.86
N LEU A 269 5.41 9.75 -15.86
CA LEU A 269 5.48 8.37 -15.36
C LEU A 269 6.56 7.50 -16.03
N PRO A 270 6.82 7.56 -17.36
CA PRO A 270 7.90 6.78 -17.96
C PRO A 270 9.25 6.99 -17.28
N THR A 271 9.65 8.24 -17.04
CA THR A 271 10.92 8.54 -16.35
C THR A 271 10.92 8.07 -14.89
N VAL A 272 9.78 8.16 -14.22
CA VAL A 272 9.64 7.66 -12.84
C VAL A 272 9.83 6.13 -12.82
N LEU A 273 9.16 5.41 -13.72
CA LEU A 273 9.26 3.96 -13.84
C LEU A 273 10.68 3.52 -14.25
N ASP A 274 11.34 4.24 -15.14
CA ASP A 274 12.72 3.97 -15.54
C ASP A 274 13.68 4.06 -14.35
N VAL A 275 13.54 5.09 -13.50
CA VAL A 275 14.37 5.22 -12.30
C VAL A 275 14.07 4.12 -11.29
N LEU A 276 12.79 3.77 -11.08
CA LEU A 276 12.45 2.62 -10.23
C LEU A 276 13.07 1.33 -10.78
N ALA A 277 13.03 1.12 -12.10
CA ALA A 277 13.56 -0.07 -12.77
C ALA A 277 15.08 -0.17 -12.63
N GLN A 278 15.81 0.95 -12.73
CA GLN A 278 17.26 1.01 -12.49
C GLN A 278 17.66 0.61 -11.07
N HIS A 279 16.75 0.78 -10.09
CA HIS A 279 16.95 0.38 -8.69
C HIS A 279 16.35 -0.99 -8.35
N ALA A 280 15.80 -1.68 -9.35
CA ALA A 280 15.07 -2.91 -9.18
C ALA A 280 15.80 -4.11 -9.82
N ARG A 281 15.44 -5.32 -9.39
CA ARG A 281 15.81 -6.54 -10.12
C ARG A 281 14.82 -6.78 -11.24
N ARG A 282 15.23 -7.55 -12.25
CA ARG A 282 14.39 -7.88 -13.41
C ARG A 282 12.99 -8.38 -13.01
N SER A 283 12.90 -9.29 -12.05
CA SER A 283 11.62 -9.82 -11.54
C SER A 283 10.66 -8.76 -10.99
N VAL A 284 11.19 -7.65 -10.48
CA VAL A 284 10.39 -6.52 -9.98
C VAL A 284 10.03 -5.58 -11.13
N VAL A 285 10.93 -5.38 -12.09
CA VAL A 285 10.65 -4.63 -13.33
C VAL A 285 9.51 -5.29 -14.11
N ASP A 286 9.52 -6.61 -14.21
CA ASP A 286 8.46 -7.37 -14.91
C ASP A 286 7.08 -7.25 -14.24
N ALA A 287 7.03 -6.81 -12.96
CA ALA A 287 5.78 -6.53 -12.24
C ALA A 287 5.33 -5.06 -12.32
N MET A 288 6.15 -4.17 -12.90
CA MET A 288 5.78 -2.77 -13.11
C MET A 288 4.78 -2.64 -14.26
N PRO A 289 3.91 -1.62 -14.25
CA PRO A 289 3.07 -1.33 -15.41
C PRO A 289 3.92 -1.01 -16.63
N THR A 290 3.60 -1.64 -17.77
CA THR A 290 4.34 -1.52 -19.03
C THR A 290 3.64 -0.64 -20.06
N ASP A 291 2.31 -0.54 -19.99
CA ASP A 291 1.49 0.12 -21.01
C ASP A 291 0.95 1.46 -20.53
N ASP A 292 1.12 2.49 -21.35
CA ASP A 292 0.52 3.82 -21.17
C ASP A 292 -1.02 3.69 -21.13
N PRO A 293 -1.73 4.14 -20.07
CA PRO A 293 -1.39 5.23 -19.15
C PRO A 293 -0.46 4.93 -17.96
N PHE A 294 0.06 3.71 -17.81
CA PHE A 294 0.80 3.14 -16.68
C PHE A 294 0.00 3.08 -15.37
N LEU A 295 -0.60 4.20 -14.98
CA LEU A 295 -1.53 4.37 -13.87
C LEU A 295 -2.77 5.11 -14.37
N GLU A 296 -3.97 4.66 -13.99
CA GLU A 296 -5.19 5.43 -14.23
C GLU A 296 -5.23 6.71 -13.35
N PRO A 297 -6.03 7.73 -13.68
CA PRO A 297 -6.16 8.91 -12.82
C PRO A 297 -6.56 8.50 -11.39
N GLY A 298 -5.81 8.97 -10.40
CA GLY A 298 -6.00 8.63 -8.99
C GLY A 298 -5.36 7.30 -8.56
N GLU A 299 -4.82 6.48 -9.45
CA GLU A 299 -4.09 5.27 -9.05
C GLU A 299 -2.72 5.59 -8.46
N ALA A 300 -2.25 4.67 -7.62
CA ALA A 300 -0.92 4.70 -7.03
C ALA A 300 -0.14 3.41 -7.33
N LEU A 301 1.16 3.57 -7.57
CA LEU A 301 2.15 2.50 -7.56
C LEU A 301 2.96 2.62 -6.26
N VAL A 302 3.00 1.57 -5.45
CA VAL A 302 3.82 1.51 -4.26
C VAL A 302 5.10 0.78 -4.61
N ALA A 303 6.25 1.44 -4.47
CA ALA A 303 7.56 0.83 -4.57
C ALA A 303 8.11 0.55 -3.16
N HIS A 304 8.34 -0.72 -2.85
CA HIS A 304 8.92 -1.16 -1.58
C HIS A 304 10.44 -1.12 -1.67
N VAL A 305 11.07 -0.27 -0.86
CA VAL A 305 12.50 0.04 -0.94
C VAL A 305 13.21 -0.52 0.28
N ALA A 306 14.09 -1.49 0.05
CA ALA A 306 15.01 -2.01 1.07
C ALA A 306 16.32 -1.21 1.04
N GLN A 307 16.87 -0.91 2.22
CA GLN A 307 18.21 -0.34 2.32
C GLN A 307 19.25 -1.46 2.20
N THR A 308 20.19 -1.33 1.26
CA THR A 308 21.30 -2.27 1.09
C THR A 308 22.64 -1.57 1.25
N ALA A 309 23.73 -2.33 1.38
CA ALA A 309 25.09 -1.78 1.41
C ALA A 309 25.45 -0.99 0.13
N LYS A 310 24.76 -1.24 -1.00
CA LYS A 310 24.96 -0.55 -2.28
C LYS A 310 23.94 0.58 -2.51
N GLY A 311 23.23 0.99 -1.47
CA GLY A 311 22.16 1.98 -1.54
C GLY A 311 20.74 1.37 -1.62
N PRO A 312 19.73 2.20 -1.86
CA PRO A 312 18.33 1.78 -1.90
C PRO A 312 18.05 0.84 -3.06
N ARG A 313 17.21 -0.17 -2.83
CA ARG A 313 16.78 -1.12 -3.86
C ARG A 313 15.28 -1.35 -3.79
N VAL A 314 14.61 -1.24 -4.93
CA VAL A 314 13.19 -1.58 -5.06
C VAL A 314 13.08 -3.10 -5.11
N VAL A 315 12.43 -3.69 -4.10
CA VAL A 315 12.34 -5.15 -3.92
C VAL A 315 10.97 -5.72 -4.25
N ALA A 316 9.94 -4.87 -4.29
CA ALA A 316 8.60 -5.21 -4.74
C ALA A 316 7.89 -3.94 -5.24
N VAL A 317 6.91 -4.11 -6.11
CA VAL A 317 5.98 -3.06 -6.52
C VAL A 317 4.55 -3.59 -6.50
N GLU A 318 3.58 -2.72 -6.20
CA GLU A 318 2.17 -3.05 -6.29
C GLU A 318 1.33 -1.83 -6.69
N ARG A 319 0.21 -2.09 -7.40
CA ARG A 319 -0.69 -1.05 -7.88
C ARG A 319 -1.97 -1.06 -7.06
N HIS A 320 -2.39 0.13 -6.65
CA HIS A 320 -3.66 0.33 -5.96
C HIS A 320 -4.51 1.36 -6.65
N LYS A 321 -5.77 0.97 -6.85
CA LYS A 321 -6.82 1.87 -7.29
C LYS A 321 -7.65 2.27 -6.08
N PRO A 322 -7.69 3.56 -5.72
CA PRO A 322 -8.62 4.06 -4.73
C PRO A 322 -10.06 3.68 -5.08
N VAL A 323 -10.83 3.33 -4.06
CA VAL A 323 -12.28 3.27 -4.24
C VAL A 323 -12.77 4.70 -4.33
N ALA A 324 -13.35 5.06 -5.48
CA ALA A 324 -14.09 6.31 -5.59
C ALA A 324 -15.41 6.08 -4.85
N ALA A 325 -15.47 6.52 -3.58
CA ALA A 325 -16.73 6.65 -2.87
C ALA A 325 -17.72 7.54 -3.64
#